data_AF-A0A316S3X5-F1
#
_entry.id   AF-A0A316S3X5-F1
#
_cell.length_a   1.000
_cell.length_b   1.000
_cell.length_c   1.000
_cell.angle_alpha   90.00
_cell.angle_beta   90.00
_cell.angle_gamma   90.00
#
_symmetry.space_group_name_H-M   'P 1'
#
loop_
_entity.id
_entity.type
_entity.pdbx_description
1 polymer ?
#
loop_
_entity_poly.entity_id
_entity_poly.type
_entity_poly.pdbx_seq_one_letter_code
_entity_poly.pdbx_strand_id
1 'polypeptide(L)'
;MAKRFFVQLASAILHNGNLPGFITGRIWQAQPKSVCVPVLNCYSCPGALGACPVGSLQSTLAGTVLKFPFYVLGLLLLFALCLGRVVCGWLCPFGLVQDLLYKIPSPKLRKNSVTAKLSYFKYFIAVIFVLLLPIYFWLQSGVGAPAFCKYICPAGTLEAGLPLVALNTGLQNSIGLLFGWKFLLMLIILGAGIFIYRPFCRFLCPLGAWYGLFNKLSLFGIKVDAAKCVNCHACANICKMDVKIAGGSECINCGECKKICPTGAISFKTKF
;
A
#
# COMPACT_ATOMS: atom_id res chain seq x y z
N MET A 1 -18.36 0.12 -9.41
CA MET A 1 -16.97 -0.20 -9.76
C MET A 1 -16.33 0.96 -10.50
N ALA A 2 -17.00 1.54 -11.53
CA ALA A 2 -16.54 2.74 -12.24
C ALA A 2 -16.14 3.92 -11.33
N LYS A 3 -17.00 4.33 -10.39
CA LYS A 3 -16.69 5.43 -9.45
C LYS A 3 -15.36 5.26 -8.68
N ARG A 4 -15.04 4.04 -8.22
CA ARG A 4 -13.79 3.76 -7.49
C ARG A 4 -12.56 3.87 -8.39
N PHE A 5 -12.67 3.38 -9.63
CA PHE A 5 -11.58 3.44 -10.60
C PHE A 5 -11.19 4.89 -10.91
N PHE A 6 -12.16 5.78 -11.14
CA PHE A 6 -11.89 7.19 -11.40
C PHE A 6 -11.24 7.90 -10.19
N VAL A 7 -11.69 7.61 -8.97
CA VAL A 7 -11.07 8.18 -7.75
C VAL A 7 -9.63 7.70 -7.60
N GLN A 8 -9.37 6.41 -7.82
CA GLN A 8 -8.02 5.86 -7.79
C GLN A 8 -7.11 6.45 -8.86
N LEU A 9 -7.63 6.66 -10.08
CA LEU A 9 -6.89 7.25 -11.19
C LEU A 9 -6.56 8.72 -10.92
N ALA A 10 -7.55 9.50 -10.47
CA ALA A 10 -7.36 10.89 -10.08
C ALA A 10 -6.33 11.01 -8.95
N SER A 11 -6.41 10.12 -7.95
CA SER A 11 -5.40 10.05 -6.89
C SER A 11 -4.02 9.68 -7.44
N ALA A 12 -3.91 8.72 -8.36
CA ALA A 12 -2.63 8.37 -8.97
C ALA A 12 -1.99 9.56 -9.71
N ILE A 13 -2.78 10.33 -10.45
CA ILE A 13 -2.33 11.56 -11.12
C ILE A 13 -1.93 12.62 -10.10
N LEU A 14 -2.70 12.81 -9.02
CA LEU A 14 -2.39 13.79 -7.99
C LEU A 14 -1.07 13.48 -7.27
N HIS A 15 -0.73 12.20 -7.07
CA HIS A 15 0.47 11.79 -6.34
C HIS A 15 1.71 11.61 -7.23
N ASN A 16 1.52 11.26 -8.51
CA ASN A 16 2.58 10.92 -9.47
C ASN A 16 2.53 11.69 -10.80
N GLY A 17 1.77 12.79 -10.86
CA GLY A 17 1.49 13.52 -12.10
C GLY A 17 2.62 14.42 -12.63
N ASN A 18 3.85 14.33 -12.10
CA ASN A 18 4.97 15.12 -12.61
C ASN A 18 5.51 14.54 -13.93
N LEU A 19 4.82 14.80 -15.04
CA LEU A 19 5.20 14.36 -16.38
C LEU A 19 6.62 14.80 -16.82
N PRO A 20 7.10 16.03 -16.52
CA PRO A 20 8.46 16.44 -16.87
C PRO A 20 9.56 15.56 -16.27
N GLY A 21 9.32 14.98 -15.08
CA GLY A 21 10.25 14.05 -14.45
C GLY A 21 10.43 12.76 -15.27
N PHE A 22 9.35 12.22 -15.83
CA PHE A 22 9.41 11.03 -16.70
C PHE A 22 10.11 11.31 -18.04
N ILE A 23 10.01 12.53 -18.56
CA ILE A 23 10.66 12.90 -19.82
C ILE A 23 12.17 13.12 -19.62
N THR A 24 12.55 13.76 -18.52
CA THR A 24 13.96 14.10 -18.24
C THR A 24 14.76 12.96 -17.61
N GLY A 25 14.09 11.91 -17.13
CA GLY A 25 14.75 10.78 -16.45
C GLY A 25 15.42 11.17 -15.12
N ARG A 26 15.08 12.33 -14.56
CA ARG A 26 15.64 12.86 -13.31
C ARG A 26 14.65 12.74 -12.17
N ILE A 27 15.17 12.53 -10.97
CA ILE A 27 14.36 12.53 -9.76
C ILE A 27 13.92 13.97 -9.49
N TRP A 28 12.61 14.20 -9.44
CA TRP A 28 12.07 15.50 -9.03
C TRP A 28 12.40 15.77 -7.56
N GLN A 29 12.94 16.94 -7.22
CA GLN A 29 13.39 17.27 -5.86
C GLN A 29 12.74 18.54 -5.28
N ALA A 30 11.60 18.98 -5.82
CA ALA A 30 10.94 20.19 -5.32
C ALA A 30 10.28 20.00 -3.93
N GLN A 31 10.06 21.14 -3.26
CA GLN A 31 9.50 21.27 -1.91
C GLN A 31 8.26 20.38 -1.62
N PRO A 32 7.25 20.23 -2.52
CA PRO A 32 6.07 19.40 -2.24
C PRO A 32 6.41 17.95 -1.91
N LYS A 33 7.54 17.45 -2.41
CA LYS A 33 8.01 16.09 -2.20
C LYS A 33 8.43 15.80 -0.76
N SER A 34 8.65 16.82 0.06
CA SER A 34 8.90 16.66 1.50
C SER A 34 7.65 16.24 2.28
N VAL A 35 6.46 16.44 1.71
CA VAL A 35 5.19 16.11 2.36
C VAL A 35 4.86 14.63 2.15
N CYS A 36 4.66 13.90 3.25
CA CYS A 36 4.24 12.51 3.19
C CYS A 36 2.79 12.42 2.74
N VAL A 37 2.53 11.56 1.77
CA VAL A 37 1.18 11.26 1.30
C VAL A 37 0.67 9.97 1.95
N PRO A 38 -0.64 9.76 2.14
CA PRO A 38 -1.12 8.59 2.88
C PRO A 38 -0.92 7.26 2.14
N VAL A 39 -0.40 7.29 0.91
CA VAL A 39 -0.28 6.12 0.03
C VAL A 39 1.17 5.69 -0.14
N LEU A 40 1.36 4.49 -0.69
CA LEU A 40 2.68 4.06 -1.13
C LEU A 40 3.08 4.92 -2.34
N ASN A 41 4.10 5.76 -2.20
CA ASN A 41 4.53 6.70 -3.26
C ASN A 41 6.06 6.82 -3.30
N CYS A 42 6.74 6.16 -4.25
CA CYS A 42 8.20 6.05 -4.17
C CYS A 42 8.90 7.43 -4.24
N TYR A 43 9.75 7.73 -3.25
CA TYR A 43 10.55 8.97 -3.25
C TYR A 43 11.47 9.07 -4.47
N SER A 44 11.98 7.96 -4.99
CA SER A 44 12.83 7.98 -6.18
C SER A 44 12.04 8.07 -7.49
N CYS A 45 10.70 8.05 -7.46
CA CYS A 45 9.90 8.13 -8.69
C CYS A 45 10.09 9.53 -9.33
N PRO A 46 10.39 9.59 -10.64
CA PRO A 46 10.47 10.87 -11.37
C PRO A 46 9.14 11.65 -11.34
N GLY A 47 8.02 10.93 -11.34
CA GLY A 47 6.67 11.47 -11.27
C GLY A 47 6.18 11.91 -9.89
N ALA A 48 6.84 11.49 -8.81
CA ALA A 48 6.33 11.68 -7.46
C ALA A 48 6.30 13.15 -7.03
N LEU A 49 5.11 13.61 -6.64
CA LEU A 49 4.84 14.94 -6.08
C LEU A 49 4.88 14.95 -4.54
N GLY A 50 4.82 13.78 -3.89
CA GLY A 50 4.89 13.62 -2.43
C GLY A 50 5.76 12.42 -2.02
N ALA A 51 6.12 12.33 -0.74
CA ALA A 51 6.96 11.24 -0.22
C ALA A 51 6.15 10.03 0.28
N CYS A 52 6.76 8.84 0.15
CA CYS A 52 6.27 7.64 0.81
C CYS A 52 6.42 7.81 2.33
N PRO A 53 5.38 7.59 3.13
CA PRO A 53 5.50 7.65 4.59
C PRO A 53 6.38 6.52 5.13
N VAL A 54 6.37 5.33 4.52
CA VAL A 54 7.28 4.24 4.90
C VAL A 54 8.72 4.59 4.56
N GLY A 55 8.96 5.14 3.35
CA GLY A 55 10.29 5.58 2.94
C GLY A 55 10.82 6.69 3.84
N SER A 56 9.97 7.66 4.20
CA SER A 56 10.32 8.78 5.06
C SER A 56 10.61 8.32 6.49
N LEU A 57 9.78 7.41 7.01
CA LEU A 57 10.01 6.76 8.30
C LEU A 57 11.37 6.07 8.33
N GLN A 58 11.65 5.25 7.32
CA GLN A 58 12.92 4.54 7.23
C GLN A 58 14.11 5.47 7.02
N SER A 59 13.96 6.55 6.26
CA SER A 59 15.03 7.53 6.07
C SER A 59 15.37 8.29 7.35
N THR A 60 14.37 8.55 8.20
CA THR A 60 14.59 9.20 9.50
C THR A 60 15.29 8.25 10.47
N LEU A 61 14.89 6.97 10.47
CA LEU A 61 15.56 5.91 11.25
C LEU A 61 16.95 5.54 10.69
N ALA A 62 17.24 5.88 9.43
CA ALA A 62 18.49 5.59 8.76
C ALA A 62 19.56 6.68 8.92
N GLY A 63 19.21 7.84 9.48
CA GLY A 63 20.15 8.93 9.69
C GLY A 63 21.29 8.58 10.66
N THR A 64 22.39 9.33 10.60
CA THR A 64 23.52 9.21 11.53
C THR A 64 23.11 9.48 12.98
N VAL A 65 22.14 10.38 13.17
CA VAL A 65 21.49 10.64 14.45
C VAL A 65 20.07 10.08 14.40
N LEU A 66 19.75 9.15 15.31
CA LEU A 66 18.41 8.62 15.46
C LEU A 66 17.48 9.73 15.97
N LYS A 67 16.73 10.33 15.05
CA LYS A 67 15.65 11.27 15.37
C LYS A 67 14.34 10.51 15.45
N PHE A 68 13.50 10.87 16.42
CA PHE A 68 12.16 10.30 16.48
C PHE A 68 11.27 10.93 15.40
N PRO A 69 10.64 10.13 14.50
CA PRO A 69 9.91 10.62 13.33
C PRO A 69 8.49 11.10 13.68
N PHE A 70 8.36 12.08 14.59
CA PHE A 70 7.07 12.60 15.06
C PHE A 70 6.14 13.04 13.93
N TYR A 71 6.66 13.75 12.93
CA TYR A 71 5.90 14.22 11.78
C TYR A 71 5.29 13.05 10.98
N VAL A 72 6.11 12.07 10.62
CA VAL A 72 5.67 10.93 9.78
C VAL A 72 4.69 10.05 10.53
N LEU A 73 4.97 9.75 11.81
CA LEU A 73 4.08 8.96 12.65
C LEU A 73 2.76 9.68 12.93
N GLY A 74 2.80 10.98 13.22
CA GLY A 74 1.62 11.81 13.45
C GLY A 74 0.71 11.83 12.22
N LEU A 75 1.28 12.03 11.03
CA LEU A 75 0.52 12.02 9.78
C LEU A 75 -0.03 10.61 9.45
N LEU A 76 0.76 9.56 9.63
CA LEU A 76 0.30 8.18 9.48
C LEU A 76 -0.83 7.83 10.44
N LEU A 77 -0.76 8.29 11.69
CA LEU A 77 -1.80 8.10 12.69
C LEU A 77 -3.05 8.89 12.33
N LEU A 78 -2.91 10.15 11.92
CA LEU A 78 -4.01 11.00 11.47
C LEU A 78 -4.81 10.32 10.35
N PHE A 79 -4.14 9.88 9.29
CA PHE A 79 -4.82 9.21 8.18
C PHE A 79 -5.36 7.83 8.56
N ALA A 80 -4.69 7.10 9.45
CA ALA A 80 -5.17 5.82 9.93
C ALA A 80 -6.45 5.94 10.76
N LEU A 81 -6.53 6.95 11.63
CA LEU A 81 -7.71 7.25 12.44
C LEU A 81 -8.82 7.96 11.66
N CYS A 82 -8.51 8.75 10.62
CA CYS A 82 -9.55 9.38 9.81
C CYS A 82 -10.12 8.41 8.78
N LEU A 83 -9.26 7.73 8.01
CA LEU A 83 -9.63 6.98 6.81
C LEU A 83 -9.35 5.48 6.91
N GLY A 84 -8.45 5.04 7.79
CA GLY A 84 -8.05 3.65 7.91
C GLY A 84 -7.67 3.04 6.55
N ARG A 85 -8.23 1.90 6.21
CA ARG A 85 -7.98 1.23 4.92
C ARG A 85 -8.78 1.76 3.74
N VAL A 86 -9.61 2.80 3.92
CA VAL A 86 -10.18 3.54 2.78
C VAL A 86 -9.04 4.03 1.87
N VAL A 87 -7.92 4.47 2.45
CA VAL A 87 -6.71 4.90 1.72
C VAL A 87 -6.22 3.80 0.76
N CYS A 88 -6.05 2.58 1.25
CA CYS A 88 -5.65 1.44 0.41
C CYS A 88 -6.69 1.14 -0.67
N GLY A 89 -7.98 1.24 -0.35
CA GLY A 89 -9.09 0.95 -1.25
C GLY A 89 -9.28 1.98 -2.37
N TRP A 90 -9.14 3.26 -2.07
CA TRP A 90 -9.59 4.36 -2.94
C TRP A 90 -8.47 5.30 -3.41
N LEU A 91 -7.40 5.47 -2.64
CA LEU A 91 -6.37 6.47 -2.94
C LEU A 91 -5.07 5.86 -3.47
N CYS A 92 -4.71 4.65 -3.05
CA CYS A 92 -3.39 4.07 -3.34
C CYS A 92 -3.20 3.74 -4.84
N PRO A 93 -2.19 4.32 -5.53
CA PRO A 93 -1.89 4.01 -6.93
C PRO A 93 -1.51 2.54 -7.14
N PHE A 94 -0.69 1.98 -6.26
CA PHE A 94 -0.35 0.56 -6.31
C PHE A 94 -1.56 -0.37 -6.05
N GLY A 95 -2.61 0.13 -5.40
CA GLY A 95 -3.89 -0.55 -5.26
C GLY A 95 -4.68 -0.59 -6.57
N LEU A 96 -4.61 0.49 -7.37
CA LEU A 96 -5.18 0.57 -8.72
C LEU A 96 -4.53 -0.44 -9.66
N VAL A 97 -3.20 -0.51 -9.67
CA VAL A 97 -2.45 -1.48 -10.50
C VAL A 97 -2.91 -2.91 -10.21
N GLN A 98 -3.01 -3.29 -8.93
CA GLN A 98 -3.49 -4.62 -8.55
C GLN A 98 -4.97 -4.85 -8.90
N ASP A 99 -5.83 -3.83 -8.80
CA ASP A 99 -7.22 -3.91 -9.22
C ASP A 99 -7.34 -4.13 -10.74
N LEU A 100 -6.46 -3.51 -11.53
CA LEU A 100 -6.40 -3.68 -12.99
C LEU A 100 -5.89 -5.07 -13.36
N LEU A 101 -4.82 -5.55 -12.73
CA LEU A 101 -4.29 -6.90 -12.96
C LEU A 101 -5.32 -7.98 -12.65
N TYR A 102 -6.10 -7.81 -11.60
CA TYR A 102 -7.14 -8.76 -11.24
C TYR A 102 -8.31 -8.81 -12.25
N LYS A 103 -8.49 -7.79 -13.10
CA LYS A 103 -9.52 -7.80 -14.17
C LYS A 103 -9.14 -8.67 -15.37
N ILE A 104 -7.87 -9.03 -15.53
CA ILE A 104 -7.42 -9.90 -16.62
C ILE A 104 -8.14 -11.25 -16.49
N PRO A 105 -8.77 -11.80 -17.56
CA PRO A 105 -9.49 -13.06 -17.49
C PRO A 105 -8.51 -14.21 -17.20
N SER A 106 -8.59 -14.77 -16.00
CA SER A 106 -7.72 -15.86 -15.53
C SER A 106 -8.41 -16.64 -14.40
N PRO A 107 -8.00 -17.89 -14.12
CA PRO A 107 -8.57 -18.66 -13.01
C PRO A 107 -8.29 -17.96 -11.68
N LYS A 108 -9.32 -17.41 -11.03
CA LYS A 108 -9.16 -16.66 -9.79
C LYS A 108 -9.07 -17.60 -8.59
N LEU A 109 -8.03 -17.40 -7.78
CA LEU A 109 -7.88 -18.12 -6.51
C LEU A 109 -8.84 -17.53 -5.47
N ARG A 110 -9.70 -18.39 -4.92
CA ARG A 110 -10.63 -18.02 -3.85
C ARG A 110 -9.86 -17.82 -2.53
N LYS A 111 -10.44 -17.03 -1.62
CA LYS A 111 -9.89 -16.87 -0.28
C LYS A 111 -10.16 -18.13 0.54
N ASN A 112 -9.14 -18.59 1.25
CA ASN A 112 -9.17 -19.76 2.11
C ASN A 112 -8.55 -19.43 3.48
N SER A 113 -8.62 -20.35 4.43
CA SER A 113 -8.01 -20.19 5.77
C SER A 113 -6.50 -19.95 5.70
N VAL A 114 -5.81 -20.52 4.70
CA VAL A 114 -4.38 -20.28 4.47
C VAL A 114 -4.11 -18.83 4.09
N THR A 115 -4.89 -18.26 3.17
CA THR A 115 -4.71 -16.86 2.78
C THR A 115 -5.03 -15.91 3.93
N ALA A 116 -5.99 -16.25 4.78
CA ALA A 116 -6.29 -15.48 5.98
C ALA A 116 -5.13 -15.48 6.99
N LYS A 117 -4.43 -16.61 7.16
CA LYS A 117 -3.20 -16.69 7.98
C LYS A 117 -2.06 -15.90 7.33
N LEU A 118 -1.88 -16.04 6.01
CA LEU A 118 -0.85 -15.31 5.26
C LEU A 118 -1.06 -13.79 5.31
N SER A 119 -2.29 -13.32 5.48
CA SER A 119 -2.58 -11.89 5.72
C SER A 119 -1.91 -11.32 6.97
N TYR A 120 -1.47 -12.14 7.93
CA TYR A 120 -0.69 -11.65 9.06
C TYR A 120 0.78 -11.43 8.75
N PHE A 121 1.29 -11.99 7.64
CA PHE A 121 2.70 -11.89 7.26
C PHE A 121 3.16 -10.44 7.03
N LYS A 122 2.25 -9.53 6.61
CA LYS A 122 2.59 -8.11 6.46
C LYS A 122 3.00 -7.44 7.78
N TYR A 123 2.51 -7.93 8.94
CA TYR A 123 2.93 -7.40 10.24
C TYR A 123 4.36 -7.84 10.56
N PHE A 124 4.72 -9.08 10.20
CA PHE A 124 6.10 -9.55 10.24
C PHE A 124 6.99 -8.67 9.34
N ILE A 125 6.58 -8.40 8.10
CA ILE A 125 7.33 -7.50 7.20
C ILE A 125 7.45 -6.09 7.79
N ALA A 126 6.37 -5.54 8.37
CA ALA A 126 6.41 -4.22 8.99
C ALA A 126 7.40 -4.16 10.17
N VAL A 127 7.34 -5.12 11.09
CA VAL A 127 8.25 -5.12 12.25
C VAL A 127 9.70 -5.36 11.82
N ILE A 128 9.95 -6.37 10.98
CA ILE A 128 11.32 -6.77 10.63
C ILE A 128 11.95 -5.78 9.64
N PHE A 129 11.30 -5.48 8.52
CA PHE A 129 11.91 -4.71 7.43
C PHE A 129 11.73 -3.20 7.57
N VAL A 130 10.77 -2.72 8.34
CA VAL A 130 10.57 -1.27 8.55
C VAL A 130 11.17 -0.79 9.86
N LEU A 131 11.18 -1.61 10.92
CA LEU A 131 11.68 -1.20 12.24
C LEU A 131 13.02 -1.85 12.60
N LEU A 132 13.09 -3.18 12.68
CA LEU A 132 14.26 -3.87 13.24
C LEU A 132 15.51 -3.82 12.34
N LEU A 133 15.38 -4.09 11.03
CA LEU A 133 16.52 -4.09 10.12
C LEU A 133 17.20 -2.72 9.97
N PRO A 134 16.47 -1.59 9.81
CA PRO A 134 17.11 -0.27 9.79
C PRO A 134 17.92 0.03 11.05
N ILE A 135 17.39 -0.34 12.23
CA ILE A 135 18.09 -0.17 13.52
C ILE A 135 19.32 -1.09 13.60
N TYR A 136 19.18 -2.35 13.17
CA TYR A 136 20.29 -3.30 13.11
C TYR A 136 21.45 -2.80 12.22
N PHE A 137 21.14 -2.27 11.03
CA PHE A 137 22.18 -1.68 10.17
C PHE A 137 22.81 -0.43 10.78
N TRP A 138 22.00 0.40 11.47
CA TRP A 138 22.51 1.56 12.18
C TRP A 138 23.49 1.16 13.30
N LEU A 139 23.19 0.10 14.07
CA LEU A 139 24.08 -0.45 15.11
C LEU A 139 25.43 -0.94 14.55
N GLN A 140 25.45 -1.48 13.34
CA GLN A 140 26.65 -2.06 12.72
C GLN A 140 27.52 -1.04 11.98
N SER A 141 26.88 -0.11 11.27
CA SER A 141 27.57 0.78 10.32
C SER A 141 27.45 2.27 10.66
N GLY A 142 26.78 2.62 11.77
CA GLY A 142 26.49 4.01 12.16
C GLY A 142 25.49 4.73 11.25
N VAL A 143 24.99 4.06 10.21
CA VAL A 143 24.01 4.57 9.24
C VAL A 143 23.00 3.45 8.98
N GLY A 144 21.71 3.72 9.19
CA GLY A 144 20.69 2.72 8.92
C GLY A 144 20.42 2.60 7.41
N ALA A 145 19.72 1.55 7.01
CA ALA A 145 19.33 1.35 5.62
C ALA A 145 17.81 1.25 5.50
N PRO A 146 17.18 1.82 4.45
CA PRO A 146 15.76 1.68 4.23
C PRO A 146 15.44 0.27 3.69
N ALA A 147 15.50 -0.73 4.57
CA ALA A 147 15.48 -2.16 4.22
C ALA A 147 14.25 -2.57 3.40
N PHE A 148 13.04 -2.25 3.84
CA PHE A 148 11.82 -2.45 3.02
C PHE A 148 11.90 -1.83 1.61
N CYS A 149 12.28 -0.55 1.49
CA CYS A 149 12.38 0.12 0.18
C CYS A 149 13.51 -0.45 -0.68
N LYS A 150 14.60 -0.92 -0.06
CA LYS A 150 15.77 -1.49 -0.72
C LYS A 150 15.52 -2.93 -1.19
N TYR A 151 14.84 -3.76 -0.41
CA TYR A 151 14.78 -5.22 -0.65
C TYR A 151 13.41 -5.76 -1.09
N ILE A 152 12.29 -5.09 -0.75
CA ILE A 152 10.95 -5.68 -0.93
C ILE A 152 10.02 -4.83 -1.80
N CYS A 153 10.08 -3.49 -1.69
CA CYS A 153 9.05 -2.61 -2.23
C CYS A 153 8.86 -2.73 -3.77
N PRO A 154 7.75 -3.34 -4.26
CA PRO A 154 7.52 -3.52 -5.68
C PRO A 154 7.13 -2.23 -6.38
N ALA A 155 6.44 -1.31 -5.68
CA ALA A 155 6.08 -0.01 -6.25
C ALA A 155 7.30 0.86 -6.53
N GLY A 156 8.33 0.80 -5.68
CA GLY A 156 9.59 1.50 -5.96
C GLY A 156 10.27 0.98 -7.22
N THR A 157 10.23 -0.33 -7.46
CA THR A 157 10.77 -0.92 -8.69
C THR A 157 9.95 -0.51 -9.92
N LEU A 158 8.62 -0.53 -9.81
CA LEU A 158 7.71 -0.21 -10.90
C LEU A 158 7.71 1.28 -11.27
N GLU A 159 7.58 2.16 -10.27
CA GLU A 159 7.40 3.61 -10.45
C GLU A 159 8.73 4.36 -10.62
N ALA A 160 9.81 3.88 -10.02
CA ALA A 160 11.11 4.54 -10.06
C ALA A 160 12.17 3.72 -10.79
N GLY A 161 12.37 2.47 -10.37
CA GLY A 161 13.45 1.61 -10.87
C GLY A 161 13.41 1.43 -12.38
N LEU A 162 12.27 1.01 -12.93
CA LEU A 162 12.11 0.78 -14.36
C LEU A 162 12.28 2.06 -15.21
N PRO A 163 11.56 3.18 -14.95
CA PRO A 163 11.76 4.40 -15.72
C PRO A 163 13.19 4.94 -15.62
N LEU A 164 13.80 4.94 -14.44
CA LEU A 164 15.15 5.49 -14.26
C LEU A 164 16.21 4.68 -14.99
N VAL A 165 16.15 3.35 -14.92
CA VAL A 165 17.08 2.47 -15.64
C VAL A 165 16.83 2.53 -17.15
N ALA A 166 15.58 2.62 -17.60
CA ALA A 166 15.27 2.73 -19.02
C ALA A 166 15.79 4.05 -19.64
N LEU A 167 15.76 5.14 -18.88
CA LEU A 167 16.11 6.48 -19.37
C LEU A 167 17.59 6.87 -19.15
N ASN A 168 18.34 6.15 -18.30
CA ASN A 168 19.73 6.48 -17.98
C ASN A 168 20.67 5.31 -18.29
N THR A 169 21.47 5.45 -19.33
CA THR A 169 22.46 4.45 -19.77
C THR A 169 23.53 4.16 -18.69
N GLY A 170 23.90 5.16 -17.88
CA GLY A 170 24.81 4.94 -16.75
C GLY A 170 24.25 4.03 -15.65
N LEU A 171 22.93 4.05 -15.44
CA LEU A 171 22.25 3.16 -14.49
C LEU A 171 22.07 1.75 -15.04
N GLN A 172 21.98 1.59 -16.38
CA GLN A 172 21.93 0.28 -17.03
C GLN A 172 23.20 -0.53 -16.77
N ASN A 173 24.35 0.14 -16.81
CA ASN A 173 25.64 -0.50 -16.49
C ASN A 173 25.79 -0.84 -15.00
N SER A 174 24.95 -0.25 -14.14
CA SER A 174 24.91 -0.50 -12.70
C SER A 174 23.84 -1.52 -12.29
N ILE A 175 23.23 -2.23 -13.25
CA ILE A 175 22.28 -3.30 -12.96
C ILE A 175 23.03 -4.45 -12.27
N GLY A 176 22.92 -4.49 -10.95
CA GLY A 176 23.47 -5.56 -10.12
C GLY A 176 22.42 -6.57 -9.69
N LEU A 177 22.88 -7.59 -8.95
CA LEU A 177 22.07 -8.65 -8.36
C LEU A 177 20.88 -8.11 -7.56
N LEU A 178 21.06 -7.00 -6.84
CA LEU A 178 19.99 -6.37 -6.04
C LEU A 178 18.83 -5.88 -6.91
N PHE A 179 19.11 -5.27 -8.06
CA PHE A 179 18.05 -4.82 -8.97
C PHE A 179 17.32 -6.01 -9.58
N GLY A 180 18.06 -7.04 -10.02
CA GLY A 180 17.49 -8.29 -10.52
C GLY A 180 16.55 -8.96 -9.52
N TRP A 181 16.96 -9.05 -8.24
CA TRP A 181 16.12 -9.56 -7.15
C TRP A 181 14.82 -8.76 -6.99
N LYS A 182 14.91 -7.42 -6.96
CA LYS A 182 13.72 -6.56 -6.82
C LYS A 182 12.79 -6.66 -8.01
N PHE A 183 13.34 -6.78 -9.22
CA PHE A 183 12.57 -6.95 -10.44
C PHE A 183 11.83 -8.29 -10.44
N LEU A 184 12.51 -9.37 -10.06
CA LEU A 184 11.91 -10.70 -9.88
C LEU A 184 10.77 -10.66 -8.85
N LEU A 185 11.01 -10.10 -7.66
CA LEU A 185 9.97 -9.97 -6.63
C LEU A 185 8.76 -9.17 -7.13
N MET A 186 8.99 -8.06 -7.84
CA MET A 186 7.93 -7.26 -8.43
C MET A 186 7.12 -8.10 -9.43
N LEU A 187 7.77 -8.84 -10.34
CA LEU A 187 7.10 -9.73 -11.29
C LEU A 187 6.26 -10.80 -10.59
N ILE A 188 6.79 -11.44 -9.55
CA ILE A 188 6.06 -12.44 -8.76
C ILE A 188 4.82 -11.82 -8.12
N ILE A 189 4.95 -10.64 -7.51
CA ILE A 189 3.85 -9.95 -6.84
C ILE A 189 2.77 -9.49 -7.82
N LEU A 190 3.17 -8.90 -8.96
CA LEU A 190 2.23 -8.45 -10.00
C LEU A 190 1.57 -9.64 -10.69
N GLY A 191 2.34 -10.69 -11.01
CA GLY A 191 1.82 -11.94 -11.55
C GLY A 191 0.82 -12.60 -10.60
N ALA A 192 1.12 -12.66 -9.31
CA ALA A 192 0.16 -13.09 -8.29
C ALA A 192 -1.11 -12.23 -8.27
N GLY A 193 -1.01 -10.94 -8.61
CA GLY A 193 -2.14 -10.00 -8.67
C GLY A 193 -3.16 -10.32 -9.76
N ILE A 194 -2.77 -11.14 -10.75
CA ILE A 194 -3.66 -11.66 -11.78
C ILE A 194 -4.59 -12.72 -11.18
N PHE A 195 -4.08 -13.61 -10.33
CA PHE A 195 -4.83 -14.74 -9.78
C PHE A 195 -5.48 -14.43 -8.42
N ILE A 196 -4.81 -13.63 -7.58
CA ILE A 196 -5.19 -13.30 -6.21
C ILE A 196 -5.58 -11.82 -6.15
N TYR A 197 -6.66 -11.51 -5.44
CA TYR A 197 -7.06 -10.12 -5.24
C TYR A 197 -6.08 -9.39 -4.31
N ARG A 198 -5.35 -8.39 -4.84
CA ARG A 198 -4.44 -7.48 -4.12
C ARG A 198 -3.41 -8.18 -3.21
N PRO A 199 -2.57 -9.10 -3.73
CA PRO A 199 -1.68 -9.93 -2.91
C PRO A 199 -0.70 -9.10 -2.09
N PHE A 200 -0.16 -8.02 -2.64
CA PHE A 200 0.78 -7.17 -1.91
C PHE A 200 0.13 -6.44 -0.74
N CYS A 201 -1.02 -5.79 -0.98
CA CYS A 201 -1.74 -5.07 0.08
C CYS A 201 -2.21 -6.01 1.20
N ARG A 202 -2.48 -7.28 0.85
CA ARG A 202 -2.98 -8.31 1.73
C ARG A 202 -1.86 -8.96 2.56
N PHE A 203 -0.73 -9.30 1.95
CA PHE A 203 0.30 -10.15 2.55
C PHE A 203 1.62 -9.47 2.89
N LEU A 204 1.99 -8.36 2.24
CA LEU A 204 3.37 -7.82 2.31
C LEU A 204 3.44 -6.33 2.68
N CYS A 205 2.38 -5.56 2.45
CA CYS A 205 2.42 -4.11 2.56
C CYS A 205 2.42 -3.63 4.02
N PRO A 206 3.48 -2.92 4.49
CA PRO A 206 3.53 -2.37 5.85
C PRO A 206 2.51 -1.24 6.06
N LEU A 207 2.17 -0.45 5.03
CA LEU A 207 1.07 0.53 5.13
C LEU A 207 -0.29 -0.16 5.28
N GLY A 208 -0.48 -1.29 4.59
CA GLY A 208 -1.67 -2.11 4.79
C GLY A 208 -1.77 -2.63 6.21
N ALA A 209 -0.64 -3.03 6.82
CA ALA A 209 -0.58 -3.45 8.21
C ALA A 209 -0.99 -2.31 9.15
N TRP A 210 -0.36 -1.14 9.00
CA TRP A 210 -0.65 0.05 9.80
C TRP A 210 -2.12 0.47 9.71
N TYR A 211 -2.63 0.72 8.50
CA TYR A 211 -4.03 1.12 8.32
C TYR A 211 -5.03 0.02 8.69
N GLY A 212 -4.64 -1.25 8.61
CA GLY A 212 -5.47 -2.38 9.03
C GLY A 212 -5.69 -2.43 10.54
N LEU A 213 -4.66 -2.11 11.32
CA LEU A 213 -4.71 -2.05 12.78
C LEU A 213 -5.76 -1.01 13.25
N PHE A 214 -5.74 0.18 12.64
CA PHE A 214 -6.65 1.27 12.98
C PHE A 214 -7.96 1.26 12.20
N ASN A 215 -8.19 0.33 11.25
CA ASN A 215 -9.39 0.37 10.41
C ASN A 215 -10.68 0.26 11.23
N LYS A 216 -10.68 -0.48 12.34
CA LYS A 216 -11.85 -0.55 13.25
C LYS A 216 -12.11 0.77 13.97
N LEU A 217 -11.04 1.50 14.30
CA LEU A 217 -11.05 2.79 15.00
C LEU A 217 -11.18 3.99 14.04
N SER A 218 -11.18 3.76 12.72
CA SER A 218 -11.26 4.85 11.76
C SER A 218 -12.60 5.58 11.81
N LEU A 219 -12.57 6.91 11.70
CA LEU A 219 -13.74 7.78 11.66
C LEU A 219 -14.63 7.43 10.46
N PHE A 220 -14.05 7.27 9.27
CA PHE A 220 -14.80 6.94 8.05
C PHE A 220 -14.61 5.49 7.63
N GLY A 221 -15.72 4.81 7.34
CA GLY A 221 -15.67 3.50 6.70
C GLY A 221 -17.02 2.81 6.65
N ILE A 222 -16.97 1.51 6.40
CA ILE A 222 -18.17 0.67 6.44
C ILE A 222 -18.51 0.35 7.89
N LYS A 223 -19.76 0.63 8.28
CA LYS A 223 -20.38 0.20 9.54
C LYS A 223 -21.53 -0.76 9.23
N VAL A 224 -21.63 -1.81 10.02
CA VAL A 224 -22.74 -2.77 9.99
C VAL A 224 -23.67 -2.44 11.13
N ASP A 225 -24.94 -2.22 10.83
CA ASP A 225 -26.00 -2.02 11.81
C ASP A 225 -26.35 -3.38 12.44
N ALA A 226 -26.05 -3.53 13.74
CA ALA A 226 -26.28 -4.77 14.46
C ALA A 226 -27.77 -5.12 14.57
N ALA A 227 -28.66 -4.12 14.62
CA ALA A 227 -30.10 -4.34 14.71
C ALA A 227 -30.70 -4.90 13.41
N LYS A 228 -30.10 -4.57 12.26
CA LYS A 228 -30.54 -5.04 10.93
C LYS A 228 -29.77 -6.26 10.44
N CYS A 229 -28.67 -6.63 11.09
CA CYS A 229 -27.80 -7.70 10.63
C CYS A 229 -28.31 -9.07 11.10
N VAL A 230 -28.70 -9.91 10.15
CA VAL A 230 -29.17 -11.30 10.40
C VAL A 230 -28.06 -12.36 10.33
N ASN A 231 -26.78 -11.94 10.36
CA ASN A 231 -25.61 -12.84 10.32
C ASN A 231 -25.59 -13.85 9.15
N CYS A 232 -26.19 -13.52 8.00
CA CYS A 232 -26.24 -14.41 6.83
C CYS A 232 -24.90 -14.63 6.10
N HIS A 233 -23.82 -13.97 6.54
CA HIS A 233 -22.46 -14.03 5.95
C HIS A 233 -22.35 -13.70 4.44
N ALA A 234 -23.40 -13.20 3.78
CA ALA A 234 -23.37 -12.79 2.38
C ALA A 234 -22.26 -11.76 2.08
N CYS A 235 -22.01 -10.84 3.03
CA CYS A 235 -20.94 -9.86 2.92
C CYS A 235 -19.54 -10.50 2.92
N ALA A 236 -19.36 -11.59 3.67
CA ALA A 236 -18.10 -12.33 3.71
C ALA A 236 -17.90 -13.10 2.40
N ASN A 237 -18.95 -13.74 1.88
CA ASN A 237 -18.86 -14.58 0.68
C ASN A 237 -18.45 -13.78 -0.57
N ILE A 238 -18.99 -12.57 -0.75
CA ILE A 238 -18.61 -11.71 -1.89
C ILE A 238 -17.27 -10.98 -1.68
N CYS A 239 -16.81 -10.85 -0.43
CA CYS A 239 -15.63 -10.07 -0.12
C CYS A 239 -14.35 -10.76 -0.61
N LYS A 240 -13.68 -10.13 -1.57
CA LYS A 240 -12.40 -10.58 -2.14
C LYS A 240 -11.20 -10.46 -1.18
N MET A 241 -11.37 -9.72 -0.08
CA MET A 241 -10.41 -9.61 1.02
C MET A 241 -10.70 -10.62 2.15
N ASP A 242 -9.70 -10.92 2.99
CA ASP A 242 -9.82 -11.76 4.20
C ASP A 242 -10.57 -11.08 5.33
N VAL A 243 -11.87 -10.89 5.13
CA VAL A 243 -12.75 -10.25 6.11
C VAL A 243 -13.89 -11.21 6.43
N LYS A 244 -14.12 -11.44 7.74
CA LYS A 244 -15.25 -12.24 8.25
C LYS A 244 -16.56 -11.46 8.28
N ILE A 245 -16.51 -10.17 8.65
CA ILE A 245 -17.66 -9.25 8.71
C ILE A 245 -17.23 -7.90 8.14
N ALA A 246 -18.08 -7.29 7.31
CA ALA A 246 -17.79 -5.98 6.71
C ALA A 246 -17.35 -4.95 7.76
N GLY A 247 -16.34 -4.14 7.44
CA GLY A 247 -15.75 -3.18 8.38
C GLY A 247 -14.64 -3.74 9.30
N GLY A 248 -14.28 -5.02 9.18
CA GLY A 248 -13.13 -5.60 9.90
C GLY A 248 -11.76 -4.99 9.52
N SER A 249 -10.68 -5.42 10.20
CA SER A 249 -9.32 -4.86 10.02
C SER A 249 -8.82 -4.90 8.57
N GLU A 250 -9.08 -5.98 7.85
CA GLU A 250 -8.65 -6.15 6.46
C GLU A 250 -9.57 -5.47 5.43
N CYS A 251 -10.68 -4.87 5.86
CA CYS A 251 -11.67 -4.28 4.97
C CYS A 251 -11.15 -2.99 4.34
N ILE A 252 -10.98 -2.98 3.01
CA ILE A 252 -10.58 -1.79 2.24
C ILE A 252 -11.74 -0.83 1.95
N ASN A 253 -12.90 -1.04 2.58
CA ASN A 253 -14.09 -0.21 2.41
C ASN A 253 -14.50 -0.03 0.93
N CYS A 254 -14.49 -1.12 0.15
CA CYS A 254 -14.79 -1.08 -1.30
C CYS A 254 -16.28 -0.93 -1.63
N GLY A 255 -17.16 -1.30 -0.70
CA GLY A 255 -18.61 -1.18 -0.84
C GLY A 255 -19.30 -2.27 -1.67
N GLU A 256 -18.59 -3.30 -2.15
CA GLU A 256 -19.22 -4.39 -2.92
C GLU A 256 -20.26 -5.15 -2.07
N CYS A 257 -20.00 -5.33 -0.78
CA CYS A 257 -20.92 -6.00 0.16
C CYS A 257 -22.24 -5.25 0.37
N LYS A 258 -22.29 -3.93 0.20
CA LYS A 258 -23.53 -3.14 0.35
C LYS A 258 -24.59 -3.56 -0.68
N LYS A 259 -24.16 -3.97 -1.87
CA LYS A 259 -25.06 -4.31 -2.99
C LYS A 259 -25.79 -5.64 -2.82
N ILE A 260 -25.22 -6.57 -2.04
CA ILE A 260 -25.74 -7.93 -1.86
C ILE A 260 -26.42 -8.12 -0.50
N CYS A 261 -26.40 -7.11 0.37
CA CYS A 261 -26.96 -7.23 1.71
C CYS A 261 -28.50 -7.25 1.64
N PRO A 262 -29.16 -8.35 2.05
CA PRO A 262 -30.62 -8.47 1.90
C PRO A 262 -31.40 -7.52 2.81
N THR A 263 -30.85 -7.19 3.98
CA THR A 263 -31.50 -6.32 4.97
C THR A 263 -31.03 -4.87 4.93
N GLY A 264 -30.12 -4.52 4.00
CA GLY A 264 -29.57 -3.17 3.90
C GLY A 264 -28.77 -2.71 5.13
N ALA A 265 -28.26 -3.63 5.95
CA ALA A 265 -27.54 -3.33 7.20
C ALA A 265 -26.17 -2.65 7.02
N ILE A 266 -25.64 -2.58 5.79
CA ILE A 266 -24.29 -2.10 5.50
C ILE A 266 -24.34 -0.67 4.94
N SER A 267 -23.68 0.27 5.62
CA SER A 267 -23.61 1.67 5.20
C SER A 267 -22.19 2.25 5.27
N PHE A 268 -21.93 3.27 4.44
CA PHE A 268 -20.75 4.13 4.56
C PHE A 268 -21.17 5.34 5.40
N LYS A 269 -20.63 5.45 6.60
CA LYS A 269 -20.92 6.55 7.55
C LYS A 269 -19.68 6.84 8.39
N THR A 270 -19.76 7.89 9.20
CA THR A 270 -18.88 8.01 10.35
C THR A 270 -19.15 6.83 11.30
N LYS A 271 -18.10 6.21 11.83
CA LYS A 271 -18.22 5.06 12.73
C LYS A 271 -18.61 5.47 14.15
N PHE A 272 -18.26 6.70 14.50
CA PHE A 272 -18.62 7.40 15.74
C PHE A 272 -19.77 8.35 15.46
#